data_AF-A0A7W2QL54-F1
#
_entry.id   AF-A0A7W2QL54-F1
#
_cell.length_a   1.000
_cell.length_b   1.000
_cell.length_c   1.000
_cell.angle_alpha   90.00
_cell.angle_beta   90.00
_cell.angle_gamma   90.00
#
_symmetry.space_group_name_H-M   'P 1'
#
loop_
_entity.id
_entity.type
_entity.pdbx_description
1 polymer ?
#
loop_
_entity_poly.entity_id
_entity_poly.type
_entity_poly.pdbx_seq_one_letter_code
_entity_poly.pdbx_strand_id
1 'polypeptide(L)'
;MKILFLCTANSCRSILSEAIFNDMAPEGFKAYSAGSQPKGEVHPLSLKALNKAGIATNGLFSKPTEAHKSLGPDFVITVCDKAAGEACPVFFGPAIKAHWGLADPSDIEGSAELIEGAFDHTVEIIRNRVQAFLALRLEHMSPEQLKAELALIGTLGA
;
A
#
# COMPACT_ATOMS: atom_id res chain seq x y z
N MET A 1 -4.05 0.90 -15.48
CA MET A 1 -3.90 1.70 -14.26
C MET A 1 -2.77 1.17 -13.39
N LYS A 2 -1.85 2.02 -12.98
CA LYS A 2 -0.71 1.68 -12.12
C LYS A 2 -0.80 2.46 -10.81
N ILE A 3 -0.73 1.75 -9.71
CA ILE A 3 -0.70 2.32 -8.36
C ILE A 3 0.61 1.96 -7.67
N LEU A 4 1.21 2.92 -6.98
CA LEU A 4 2.44 2.74 -6.23
C LEU A 4 2.19 3.01 -4.74
N PHE A 5 2.36 1.98 -3.91
CA PHE A 5 2.34 2.08 -2.46
C PHE A 5 3.73 2.37 -1.91
N LEU A 6 3.86 3.46 -1.15
CA LEU A 6 5.12 3.88 -0.55
C LEU A 6 5.06 3.78 0.98
N CYS A 7 6.08 3.16 1.57
CA CYS A 7 6.37 3.31 2.99
C CYS A 7 7.88 3.51 3.18
N THR A 8 8.37 3.70 4.41
CA THR A 8 9.80 3.91 4.62
C THR A 8 10.61 2.65 4.30
N ALA A 9 10.26 1.51 4.88
CA ALA A 9 11.08 0.30 4.87
C ALA A 9 10.79 -0.70 3.74
N ASN A 10 9.67 -0.56 3.04
CA ASN A 10 9.13 -1.54 2.08
C ASN A 10 9.19 -3.01 2.56
N SER A 11 8.86 -3.22 3.83
CA SER A 11 8.96 -4.53 4.48
C SER A 11 7.59 -5.07 4.93
N CYS A 12 6.70 -4.19 5.42
CA CYS A 12 5.38 -4.58 5.95
C CYS A 12 4.21 -3.99 5.14
N ARG A 13 3.75 -2.80 5.52
CA ARG A 13 2.51 -2.16 5.04
C ARG A 13 2.41 -2.03 3.52
N SER A 14 3.43 -1.49 2.84
CA SER A 14 3.37 -1.33 1.38
C SER A 14 3.44 -2.65 0.62
N ILE A 15 4.06 -3.70 1.18
CA ILE A 15 4.06 -5.05 0.61
C ILE A 15 2.66 -5.68 0.74
N LEU A 16 2.04 -5.56 1.91
CA LEU A 16 0.67 -5.99 2.12
C LEU A 16 -0.28 -5.28 1.14
N SER A 17 -0.14 -3.96 0.98
CA SER A 17 -0.96 -3.18 0.04
C SER A 17 -0.75 -3.57 -1.42
N GLU A 18 0.48 -3.82 -1.87
CA GLU A 18 0.76 -4.30 -3.23
C GLU A 18 0.08 -5.65 -3.49
N ALA A 19 0.27 -6.61 -2.59
CA ALA A 19 -0.25 -7.97 -2.76
C ALA A 19 -1.78 -8.01 -2.72
N ILE A 20 -2.40 -7.37 -1.73
CA ILE A 20 -3.86 -7.33 -1.57
C ILE A 20 -4.51 -6.60 -2.75
N PHE A 21 -3.93 -5.49 -3.20
CA PHE A 21 -4.46 -4.79 -4.37
C PHE A 21 -4.42 -5.69 -5.61
N ASN A 22 -3.28 -6.35 -5.88
CA ASN A 22 -3.13 -7.19 -7.06
C ASN A 22 -4.02 -8.44 -7.03
N ASP A 23 -4.35 -8.97 -5.86
CA ASP A 23 -5.28 -10.08 -5.69
C ASP A 23 -6.72 -9.71 -6.07
N MET A 24 -7.12 -8.46 -5.76
CA MET A 24 -8.46 -7.94 -5.99
C MET A 24 -8.62 -7.18 -7.32
N ALA A 25 -7.50 -6.86 -7.98
CA ALA A 25 -7.48 -5.96 -9.13
C ALA A 25 -8.14 -6.57 -10.37
N PRO A 26 -9.00 -5.80 -11.08
CA PRO A 26 -9.47 -6.21 -12.39
C PRO A 26 -8.34 -6.14 -13.45
N GLU A 27 -8.60 -6.71 -14.63
CA GLU A 27 -7.65 -6.64 -15.73
C GLU A 27 -7.25 -5.18 -16.06
N GLY A 28 -5.97 -4.98 -16.34
CA GLY A 28 -5.40 -3.67 -16.65
C GLY A 28 -5.03 -2.84 -15.42
N PHE A 29 -5.31 -3.29 -14.20
CA PHE A 29 -4.89 -2.64 -12.96
C PHE A 29 -3.69 -3.39 -12.37
N LYS A 30 -2.71 -2.64 -11.86
CA LYS A 30 -1.53 -3.24 -11.21
C LYS A 30 -0.93 -2.35 -10.14
N ALA A 31 -0.71 -2.94 -8.97
CA ALA A 31 0.00 -2.33 -7.87
C ALA A 31 1.48 -2.69 -7.84
N TYR A 32 2.26 -1.75 -7.32
CA TYR A 32 3.68 -1.84 -7.04
C TYR A 32 3.93 -1.27 -5.65
N SER A 33 5.02 -1.68 -5.01
CA SER A 33 5.50 -1.03 -3.80
C SER A 33 6.99 -0.69 -3.86
N ALA A 34 7.37 0.28 -3.04
CA ALA A 34 8.75 0.62 -2.76
C ALA A 34 8.88 1.36 -1.42
N GLY A 35 10.12 1.68 -1.04
CA GLY A 35 10.38 2.53 0.10
C GLY A 35 11.57 3.45 -0.06
N SER A 36 11.63 4.48 0.78
CA SER A 36 12.69 5.48 0.78
C SER A 36 13.97 4.98 1.47
N GLN A 37 13.83 4.08 2.43
CA GLN A 37 14.92 3.41 3.13
C GLN A 37 14.60 1.90 3.21
N PRO A 38 14.61 1.18 2.08
CA PRO A 38 14.18 -0.22 2.02
C PRO A 38 15.04 -1.09 2.95
N LYS A 39 14.38 -1.97 3.71
CA LYS A 39 15.06 -2.89 4.63
C LYS A 39 15.85 -3.98 3.89
N GLY A 40 15.48 -4.24 2.63
CA GLY A 40 16.09 -5.28 1.79
C GLY A 40 15.42 -6.65 1.91
N GLU A 41 14.54 -6.81 2.91
CA GLU A 41 13.76 -8.02 3.14
C GLU A 41 12.28 -7.70 3.42
N VAL A 42 11.39 -8.62 3.04
CA VAL A 42 9.97 -8.56 3.41
C VAL A 42 9.81 -9.15 4.81
N HIS A 43 9.00 -8.49 5.65
CA HIS A 43 8.76 -8.95 7.00
C HIS A 43 8.08 -10.33 6.99
N PRO A 44 8.60 -11.34 7.74
CA PRO A 44 8.04 -12.70 7.69
C PRO A 44 6.56 -12.77 8.04
N LEU A 45 6.09 -11.96 9.01
CA LEU A 45 4.68 -11.92 9.38
C LEU A 45 3.79 -11.30 8.30
N SER A 46 4.31 -10.43 7.42
CA SER A 46 3.56 -9.97 6.25
C SER A 46 3.32 -11.10 5.27
N LEU A 47 4.34 -11.92 5.00
CA LEU A 47 4.21 -13.11 4.16
C LEU A 47 3.25 -14.13 4.80
N LYS A 48 3.34 -14.33 6.12
CA LYS A 48 2.44 -15.21 6.87
C LYS A 48 0.99 -14.76 6.76
N ALA A 49 0.71 -13.47 6.96
CA ALA A 49 -0.63 -12.90 6.87
C ALA A 49 -1.22 -13.01 5.45
N LEU A 50 -0.41 -12.74 4.42
CA LEU A 50 -0.82 -12.92 3.01
C LEU A 50 -1.16 -14.38 2.69
N ASN A 51 -0.30 -15.32 3.09
CA ASN A 51 -0.56 -16.74 2.88
C ASN A 51 -1.81 -17.21 3.62
N LYS A 52 -2.03 -16.75 4.87
CA LYS A 52 -3.25 -17.03 5.64
C LYS A 52 -4.51 -16.47 4.96
N ALA A 53 -4.38 -15.31 4.32
CA ALA A 53 -5.43 -14.69 3.51
C ALA A 53 -5.64 -15.34 2.14
N GLY A 54 -4.84 -16.35 1.76
CA GLY A 54 -4.91 -16.99 0.44
C GLY A 54 -4.27 -16.18 -0.69
N ILE A 55 -3.49 -15.15 -0.38
CA ILE A 55 -2.91 -14.22 -1.35
C ILE A 55 -1.50 -14.66 -1.73
N ALA A 56 -1.21 -14.68 -3.03
CA ALA A 56 0.10 -15.08 -3.54
C ALA A 56 1.21 -14.10 -3.12
N THR A 57 2.37 -14.65 -2.78
CA THR A 57 3.55 -13.89 -2.31
C THR A 57 4.72 -13.89 -3.30
N ASN A 58 4.56 -14.56 -4.44
CA ASN A 58 5.61 -14.69 -5.45
C ASN A 58 6.02 -13.33 -6.03
N GLY A 59 7.32 -13.06 -6.02
CA GLY A 59 7.87 -11.81 -6.59
C GLY A 59 7.77 -10.59 -5.68
N LEU A 60 7.26 -10.74 -4.45
CA LEU A 60 7.34 -9.69 -3.42
C LEU A 60 8.78 -9.60 -2.90
N PHE A 61 9.33 -8.39 -2.86
CA PHE A 61 10.64 -8.10 -2.30
C PHE A 61 10.71 -6.63 -1.88
N SER A 62 11.58 -6.30 -0.93
CA SER A 62 11.82 -4.91 -0.52
C SER A 62 12.73 -4.21 -1.52
N LYS A 63 12.35 -3.03 -2.00
CA LYS A 63 13.08 -2.27 -3.02
C LYS A 63 13.04 -0.75 -2.82
N PRO A 64 14.07 -0.03 -3.29
CA PRO A 64 14.10 1.43 -3.23
C PRO A 64 13.09 2.04 -4.20
N THR A 65 12.67 3.27 -3.92
CA THR A 65 11.73 4.03 -4.76
C THR A 65 12.27 4.25 -6.18
N GLU A 66 13.59 4.28 -6.31
CA GLU A 66 14.38 4.39 -7.52
C GLU A 66 14.16 3.22 -8.49
N ALA A 67 13.75 2.05 -7.99
CA ALA A 67 13.42 0.90 -8.83
C ALA A 67 12.24 1.19 -9.77
N HIS A 68 11.41 2.19 -9.43
CA HIS A 68 10.20 2.56 -10.17
C HIS A 68 10.31 3.92 -10.88
N LYS A 69 11.53 4.42 -11.14
CA LYS A 69 11.75 5.70 -11.84
C LYS A 69 11.00 5.83 -13.18
N SER A 70 10.88 4.72 -13.90
CA SER A 70 10.21 4.67 -15.21
C SER A 70 8.80 4.08 -15.15
N LEU A 71 8.25 3.87 -13.94
CA LEU A 71 6.95 3.22 -13.78
C LEU A 71 5.82 4.05 -14.38
N GLY A 72 5.87 5.37 -14.19
CA GLY A 72 4.79 6.30 -14.54
C GLY A 72 3.47 5.91 -13.86
N PRO A 73 3.40 5.92 -12.52
CA PRO A 73 2.18 5.55 -11.81
C PRO A 73 1.08 6.59 -12.03
N ASP A 74 -0.18 6.13 -12.09
CA ASP A 74 -1.35 7.00 -12.07
C ASP A 74 -1.62 7.50 -10.64
N PHE A 75 -1.33 6.64 -9.64
CA PHE A 75 -1.54 6.92 -8.22
C PHE A 75 -0.29 6.61 -7.40
N VAL A 76 0.00 7.47 -6.44
CA VAL A 76 0.99 7.23 -5.39
C VAL A 76 0.30 7.34 -4.04
N ILE A 77 0.29 6.24 -3.29
CA ILE A 77 -0.32 6.16 -1.97
C ILE A 77 0.76 5.93 -0.92
N THR A 78 0.92 6.87 0.01
CA THR A 78 1.79 6.66 1.17
C THR A 78 1.01 5.93 2.27
N VAL A 79 1.61 4.91 2.87
CA VAL A 79 0.93 4.06 3.88
C VAL A 79 1.55 4.15 5.27
N CYS A 80 2.58 4.97 5.45
CA CYS A 80 3.11 5.35 6.76
C CYS A 80 3.29 6.86 6.85
N ASP A 81 3.11 7.42 8.03
CA ASP A 81 3.16 8.87 8.26
C ASP A 81 4.53 9.45 7.92
N LYS A 82 5.59 8.69 8.21
CA LYS A 82 6.96 9.07 7.84
C LYS A 82 7.11 9.25 6.33
N ALA A 83 6.60 8.31 5.52
CA ALA A 83 6.62 8.45 4.06
C ALA A 83 5.69 9.56 3.57
N ALA A 84 4.61 9.87 4.29
CA ALA A 84 3.73 10.99 3.96
C ALA A 84 4.39 12.35 4.19
N GLY A 85 5.26 12.46 5.20
CA GLY A 85 6.06 13.66 5.48
C GLY A 85 7.32 13.81 4.60
N GLU A 86 7.70 12.77 3.87
CA GLU A 86 8.84 12.82 2.95
C GLU A 86 8.45 13.43 1.60
N ALA A 87 9.40 14.15 0.98
CA ALA A 87 9.20 14.68 -0.35
C ALA A 87 9.07 13.53 -1.36
N CYS A 88 7.88 13.35 -1.93
CA CYS A 88 7.63 12.36 -2.97
C CYS A 88 8.51 12.67 -4.21
N PRO A 89 9.28 11.70 -4.73
CA PRO A 89 10.22 11.97 -5.82
C PRO A 89 9.58 12.55 -7.07
N VAL A 90 10.28 13.50 -7.71
CA VAL A 90 9.81 14.26 -8.88
C VAL A 90 9.48 13.35 -10.07
N PHE A 91 10.16 12.21 -10.21
CA PHE A 91 9.95 11.28 -11.32
C PHE A 91 8.61 10.54 -11.30
N PHE A 92 7.82 10.64 -10.23
CA PHE A 92 6.42 10.20 -10.24
C PHE A 92 5.47 11.23 -10.84
N GLY A 93 5.97 12.41 -11.19
CA GLY A 93 5.33 13.37 -12.08
C GLY A 93 3.87 13.66 -11.73
N PRO A 94 2.92 13.45 -12.67
CA PRO A 94 1.52 13.87 -12.55
C PRO A 94 0.66 12.94 -11.69
N ALA A 95 1.24 11.91 -11.06
CA ALA A 95 0.47 10.95 -10.28
C ALA A 95 -0.40 11.64 -9.21
N ILE A 96 -1.63 11.16 -9.06
CA ILE A 96 -2.51 11.59 -7.98
C ILE A 96 -1.98 11.00 -6.68
N LYS A 97 -1.77 11.86 -5.69
CA LYS A 97 -1.17 11.50 -4.40
C LYS A 97 -2.24 11.46 -3.32
N ALA A 98 -2.20 10.44 -2.48
CA ALA A 98 -2.99 10.37 -1.25
C ALA A 98 -2.23 9.63 -0.16
N HIS A 99 -2.78 9.68 1.05
CA HIS A 99 -2.21 9.04 2.23
C HIS A 99 -3.24 8.12 2.88
N TRP A 100 -2.88 6.84 3.00
CA TRP A 100 -3.67 5.82 3.68
C TRP A 100 -2.87 5.34 4.90
N GLY A 101 -2.80 6.17 5.94
CA GLY A 101 -2.07 5.87 7.16
C GLY A 101 -2.47 4.51 7.74
N LEU A 102 -1.45 3.68 8.01
CA LEU A 102 -1.60 2.38 8.66
C LEU A 102 -0.63 2.35 9.85
N ALA A 103 -1.15 1.98 11.02
CA ALA A 103 -0.31 1.62 12.17
C ALA A 103 0.70 0.54 11.73
N ASP A 104 1.93 0.58 12.26
CA ASP A 104 2.90 -0.47 11.93
C ASP A 104 2.60 -1.73 12.75
N PRO A 105 2.15 -2.84 12.14
CA PRO A 105 1.92 -4.05 12.90
C PRO A 105 3.20 -4.65 13.47
N SER A 106 4.40 -4.26 13.00
CA SER A 106 5.67 -4.70 13.58
C SER A 106 6.07 -3.94 14.86
N ASP A 107 5.41 -2.82 15.17
CA ASP A 107 5.68 -2.04 16.39
C ASP A 107 4.87 -2.56 17.59
N ILE A 108 3.96 -3.52 17.37
CA ILE A 108 3.16 -4.14 18.43
C ILE A 108 4.04 -5.12 19.21
N GLU A 109 4.11 -4.93 20.53
CA GLU A 109 4.81 -5.81 21.46
C GLU A 109 3.81 -6.70 22.21
N GLY A 110 4.20 -7.95 22.50
CA GLY A 110 3.37 -8.86 23.30
C GLY A 110 3.48 -10.31 22.85
N SER A 111 2.40 -11.08 23.04
CA SER A 111 2.34 -12.48 22.63
C SER A 111 2.31 -12.62 21.10
N ALA A 112 2.71 -13.78 20.59
CA ALA A 112 2.69 -14.05 19.15
C ALA A 112 1.29 -13.87 18.55
N GLU A 113 0.24 -14.24 19.30
CA GLU A 113 -1.15 -14.10 18.88
C GLU A 113 -1.56 -12.63 18.75
N LEU A 114 -1.08 -11.77 19.65
CA LEU A 114 -1.36 -10.33 19.59
C LEU A 114 -0.70 -9.70 18.36
N ILE A 115 0.57 -10.04 18.13
CA ILE A 115 1.33 -9.53 16.99
C ILE A 115 0.70 -10.02 15.69
N GLU A 116 0.43 -11.33 15.56
CA GLU A 116 -0.23 -11.88 14.37
C GLU A 116 -1.63 -11.27 14.15
N GLY A 117 -2.39 -11.05 15.22
CA GLY A 117 -3.68 -10.36 15.16
C GLY A 117 -3.56 -8.93 14.61
N ALA A 118 -2.47 -8.21 14.89
CA ALA A 118 -2.22 -6.89 14.32
C ALA A 118 -1.95 -6.94 12.80
N PHE A 119 -1.24 -7.96 12.31
CA PHE A 119 -1.05 -8.17 10.87
C PHE A 119 -2.37 -8.53 10.19
N ASP A 120 -3.17 -9.43 10.78
CA ASP A 120 -4.50 -9.79 10.27
C ASP A 120 -5.42 -8.56 10.19
N HIS A 121 -5.44 -7.74 11.26
CA HIS A 121 -6.22 -6.51 11.29
C HIS A 121 -5.78 -5.52 10.19
N THR A 122 -4.47 -5.38 9.99
CA THR A 122 -3.91 -4.54 8.91
C THR A 122 -4.36 -5.03 7.53
N VAL A 123 -4.41 -6.35 7.30
CA VAL A 123 -4.92 -6.94 6.04
C VAL A 123 -6.38 -6.55 5.80
N GLU A 124 -7.24 -6.62 6.83
CA GLU A 124 -8.65 -6.24 6.68
C GLU A 124 -8.84 -4.76 6.38
N ILE A 125 -8.08 -3.87 7.05
CA ILE A 125 -8.10 -2.43 6.74
C ILE A 125 -7.73 -2.21 5.27
N ILE A 126 -6.65 -2.83 4.80
CA ILE A 126 -6.21 -2.69 3.41
C ILE A 126 -7.26 -3.22 2.44
N ARG A 127 -7.86 -4.39 2.68
CA ARG A 127 -8.93 -4.93 1.81
C ARG A 127 -10.10 -3.96 1.69
N ASN A 128 -10.57 -3.41 2.80
CA ASN A 128 -11.68 -2.45 2.80
C ASN A 128 -11.34 -1.20 1.97
N ARG A 129 -10.13 -0.68 2.11
CA ARG A 129 -9.66 0.48 1.35
C ARG A 129 -9.50 0.19 -0.14
N VAL A 130 -8.93 -0.97 -0.48
CA VAL A 130 -8.79 -1.42 -1.87
C VAL A 130 -10.17 -1.65 -2.51
N GLN A 131 -11.10 -2.29 -1.80
CA GLN A 131 -12.46 -2.50 -2.29
C GLN A 131 -13.16 -1.18 -2.57
N ALA A 132 -13.06 -0.20 -1.66
CA ALA A 132 -13.63 1.12 -1.85
C ALA A 132 -12.98 1.85 -3.05
N PHE A 133 -11.66 1.75 -3.21
CA PHE A 133 -10.95 2.32 -4.37
C PHE A 133 -11.40 1.71 -5.69
N LEU A 134 -11.49 0.38 -5.77
CA LEU A 134 -11.90 -0.32 -6.98
C LEU A 134 -13.37 -0.07 -7.35
N ALA A 135 -14.19 0.37 -6.40
CA ALA A 135 -15.58 0.77 -6.64
C ALA A 135 -15.72 2.20 -7.19
N LEU A 136 -14.64 3.00 -7.22
CA LEU A 136 -14.68 4.36 -7.75
C LEU A 136 -14.91 4.38 -9.26
N ARG A 137 -15.76 5.30 -9.72
CA ARG A 137 -16.00 5.58 -11.14
C ARG A 137 -15.03 6.64 -11.64
N LEU A 138 -13.78 6.24 -11.80
CA LEU A 138 -12.64 7.13 -12.06
C LEU A 138 -12.82 8.00 -13.31
N GLU A 139 -13.53 7.49 -14.33
CA GLU A 139 -13.83 8.20 -15.58
C GLU A 139 -14.77 9.41 -15.42
N HIS A 140 -15.46 9.52 -14.29
CA HIS A 140 -16.44 10.58 -14.00
C HIS A 140 -15.97 11.58 -12.94
N MET A 141 -14.72 11.48 -12.48
CA MET A 141 -14.19 12.29 -11.39
C MET A 141 -13.15 13.29 -11.90
N SER A 142 -13.24 14.54 -11.43
CA SER A 142 -12.13 15.49 -11.55
C SER A 142 -10.96 15.06 -10.66
N PRO A 143 -9.73 15.54 -10.92
CA PRO A 143 -8.58 15.29 -10.04
C PRO A 143 -8.82 15.68 -8.57
N GLU A 144 -9.58 16.75 -8.32
CA GLU A 144 -9.92 17.24 -6.97
C GLU A 144 -10.90 16.29 -6.27
N GLN A 145 -11.95 15.85 -6.99
CA GLN A 145 -12.92 14.88 -6.46
C GLN A 145 -12.21 13.57 -6.12
N LEU A 146 -11.35 13.10 -7.02
CA LEU A 146 -10.60 11.87 -6.83
C LEU A 146 -9.64 11.95 -5.63
N LYS A 147 -8.96 13.10 -5.44
CA LYS A 147 -8.16 13.33 -4.22
C LYS A 147 -9.00 13.29 -2.94
N ALA A 148 -10.20 13.88 -2.96
CA ALA A 148 -11.09 13.88 -1.82
C ALA A 148 -11.59 12.47 -1.48
N GLU A 149 -12.01 11.70 -2.49
CA GLU A 149 -12.42 10.29 -2.31
C GLU A 149 -11.26 9.43 -1.78
N LEU A 150 -10.05 9.60 -2.32
CA LEU A 150 -8.88 8.88 -1.82
C LEU A 150 -8.55 9.21 -0.36
N ALA A 151 -8.76 10.45 0.07
CA ALA A 151 -8.58 10.86 1.45
C ALA A 151 -9.64 10.20 2.36
N LEU A 152 -10.91 10.15 1.92
CA LEU A 152 -11.98 9.44 2.65
C LEU A 152 -11.70 7.94 2.75
N ILE A 153 -11.25 7.30 1.67
CA ILE A 153 -10.84 5.89 1.70
C ILE A 153 -9.73 5.68 2.73
N GLY A 154 -8.80 6.63 2.83
CA GLY A 154 -7.70 6.58 3.80
C GLY A 154 -8.13 6.53 5.27
N THR A 155 -9.38 6.90 5.60
CA THR A 155 -9.91 6.85 6.97
C THR A 155 -10.69 5.58 7.28
N LEU A 156 -10.96 4.72 6.28
CA LEU A 156 -11.70 3.47 6.50
C LEU A 156 -10.88 2.52 7.38
N GLY A 157 -11.51 2.00 8.42
CA GLY A 157 -10.90 1.06 9.37
C GLY A 157 -9.79 1.66 10.24
N ALA A 158 -9.66 2.98 10.29
CA ALA A 158 -8.77 3.70 11.20
C ALA A 158 -9.39 3.82 12.61
#